data_AF-A0A292S0Y7-F1
#
_entry.id   AF-A0A292S0Y7-F1
#
_cell.length_a   1.000
_cell.length_b   1.000
_cell.length_c   1.000
_cell.angle_alpha   90.00
_cell.angle_beta   90.00
_cell.angle_gamma   90.00
#
_symmetry.space_group_name_H-M   'P 1'
#
loop_
_entity.id
_entity.type
_entity.pdbx_description
1 polymer ?
#
loop_
_entity_poly.entity_id
_entity_poly.type
_entity_poly.pdbx_seq_one_letter_code
_entity_poly.pdbx_strand_id
1 'polypeptide(L)'
;KTNKIISAAGDYSDYDSENKLDDEKYSLENLKKRYPEAKYTIDNSNGTITVINKETGKKVITIVKDKDGTFIDMYDDNGKSVYFRNYDKNGNLLFYDKDNQRHYPLAENIYKAVSVKKGGCIATTDVNKLVMNVKRITPENILDLATYYEEEYGESLIEAIENEWGLDKNIKQKLIQHINKCAYEAMQGNKNSPNCKIDKDFKQGDTGDCWFLASIAAVQRSPKGQEILNSMITDNHDGTYTVKFKGANKEYKVDSLEILTAKNLAKGDLDVKILEIAAKKHFSIMGINGGNPATGLELLCGTGDKWKNVVRAYSSKPDPKEIKKLLNNKNIAMTASINPFSKLWGYIVKDIPKDADYKEDVGTAHAYAVVDIDDNNIYLKNPWSTDKTIAIPLDIFNEYWGMVQYTEIT
;
A
#
# COMPACT_ATOMS: atom_id res chain seq x y z
N LYS A 1 8.69 20.70 23.79
CA LYS A 1 7.35 20.84 23.17
C LYS A 1 7.57 20.77 21.67
N THR A 2 7.29 19.69 20.94
CA THR A 2 6.29 18.63 21.12
C THR A 2 6.84 17.43 20.35
N ASN A 3 7.09 16.31 21.03
CA ASN A 3 7.23 15.01 20.37
C ASN A 3 5.87 14.68 19.79
N LYS A 4 5.74 14.73 18.46
CA LYS A 4 4.63 14.07 17.77
C LYS A 4 5.17 12.74 17.29
N ILE A 5 4.89 11.72 18.08
CA ILE A 5 5.01 10.32 17.68
C ILE A 5 4.12 10.16 16.44
N ILE A 6 4.75 9.74 15.35
CA ILE A 6 4.07 9.36 14.12
C ILE A 6 3.51 7.96 14.36
N SER A 7 2.22 7.90 14.68
CA SER A 7 1.40 6.70 14.44
C SER A 7 0.35 7.09 13.41
N ALA A 8 0.65 6.83 12.14
CA ALA A 8 -0.34 6.87 11.08
C ALA A 8 -0.29 5.53 10.34
N ALA A 9 -1.49 5.08 10.03
CA ALA A 9 -1.78 3.72 9.70
C ALA A 9 -1.25 3.25 8.35
N GLY A 10 -0.69 2.05 8.35
CA GLY A 10 -0.14 1.39 7.19
C GLY A 10 0.15 -0.06 7.55
N ASP A 11 -0.93 -0.83 7.69
CA ASP A 11 -1.08 -2.24 7.33
C ASP A 11 0.23 -3.07 7.30
N TYR A 12 0.29 -4.08 8.20
CA TYR A 12 1.06 -5.34 8.18
C TYR A 12 2.40 -5.51 8.90
N SER A 13 2.32 -5.79 10.20
CA SER A 13 2.81 -7.10 10.68
C SER A 13 1.87 -7.58 11.78
N ASP A 14 1.46 -6.70 12.67
CA ASP A 14 0.54 -7.06 13.76
C ASP A 14 -0.80 -6.35 13.69
N TYR A 15 -1.03 -5.54 12.66
CA TYR A 15 -2.12 -4.56 12.67
C TYR A 15 -3.24 -4.88 11.70
N ASP A 16 -4.47 -4.58 12.10
CA ASP A 16 -5.67 -4.60 11.26
C ASP A 16 -5.78 -3.33 10.39
N SER A 17 -6.86 -3.24 9.61
CA SER A 17 -7.11 -2.08 8.73
C SER A 17 -7.38 -0.77 9.48
N GLU A 18 -7.65 -0.82 10.79
CA GLU A 18 -7.76 0.34 11.68
C GLU A 18 -6.48 0.62 12.46
N ASN A 19 -5.41 -0.13 12.17
CA ASN A 19 -4.10 0.07 12.72
C ASN A 19 -3.95 -0.28 14.21
N LYS A 20 -4.80 -1.21 14.66
CA LYS A 20 -4.78 -1.84 15.99
C LYS A 20 -4.28 -3.26 15.86
N LEU A 21 -3.89 -3.89 16.96
CA LEU A 21 -3.54 -5.32 16.96
C LEU A 21 -4.61 -6.17 16.26
N ASP A 22 -4.23 -6.87 15.19
CA ASP A 22 -5.03 -7.91 14.54
C ASP A 22 -5.08 -9.14 15.46
N ASP A 23 -6.08 -9.17 16.33
CA ASP A 23 -6.31 -10.27 17.25
C ASP A 23 -6.64 -11.60 16.55
N GLU A 24 -7.22 -11.56 15.35
CA GLU A 24 -7.53 -12.76 14.55
C GLU A 24 -6.23 -13.44 14.12
N LYS A 25 -5.22 -12.68 13.69
CA LYS A 25 -3.89 -13.21 13.32
C LYS A 25 -3.27 -14.06 14.44
N TYR A 26 -3.42 -13.60 15.67
CA TYR A 26 -2.86 -14.25 16.87
C TYR A 26 -3.85 -15.20 17.56
N SER A 27 -4.97 -15.52 16.91
CA SER A 27 -5.89 -16.54 17.39
C SER A 27 -5.24 -17.93 17.37
N LEU A 28 -5.66 -18.79 18.30
CA LEU A 28 -5.19 -20.17 18.36
C LEU A 28 -5.40 -20.91 17.03
N GLU A 29 -6.50 -20.63 16.33
CA GLU A 29 -6.80 -21.24 15.03
C GLU A 29 -5.79 -20.84 13.95
N ASN A 30 -5.50 -19.53 13.81
CA ASN A 30 -4.56 -19.05 12.81
C ASN A 30 -3.12 -19.44 13.14
N LEU A 31 -2.76 -19.48 14.42
CA LEU A 31 -1.47 -20.01 14.86
C LEU A 31 -1.31 -21.50 14.53
N LYS A 32 -2.36 -22.32 14.66
CA LYS A 32 -2.31 -23.74 14.25
C LYS A 32 -2.15 -23.92 12.74
N LYS A 33 -2.75 -23.06 11.93
CA LYS A 33 -2.55 -23.06 10.47
C LYS A 33 -1.11 -22.68 10.11
N ARG A 34 -0.57 -21.67 10.80
CA ARG A 34 0.76 -21.12 10.55
C ARG A 34 1.90 -22.00 11.06
N TYR A 35 1.71 -22.66 12.19
CA TYR A 35 2.68 -23.54 12.84
C TYR A 35 2.14 -24.97 12.89
N PRO A 36 2.40 -25.78 11.85
CA PRO A 36 1.83 -27.12 11.74
C PRO A 36 2.22 -28.01 12.91
N GLU A 37 1.26 -28.76 13.46
CA GLU A 37 1.47 -29.65 14.62
C GLU A 37 2.56 -30.70 14.38
N ALA A 38 2.88 -31.03 13.13
CA ALA A 38 4.00 -31.91 12.80
C ALA A 38 5.37 -31.37 13.25
N LYS A 39 5.54 -30.05 13.26
CA LYS A 39 6.82 -29.37 13.58
C LYS A 39 6.79 -28.59 14.89
N TYR A 40 5.60 -28.20 15.33
CA TYR A 40 5.45 -27.29 16.47
C TYR A 40 4.49 -27.86 17.51
N THR A 41 4.74 -27.48 18.76
CA THR A 41 3.80 -27.64 19.87
C THR A 41 3.26 -26.26 20.21
N ILE A 42 1.93 -26.14 20.33
CA ILE A 42 1.29 -24.90 20.75
C ILE A 42 0.67 -25.16 22.13
N ASP A 43 1.29 -24.58 23.15
CA ASP A 43 0.74 -24.54 24.51
C ASP A 43 -0.17 -23.31 24.65
N ASN A 44 -1.33 -23.48 25.24
CA ASN A 44 -2.28 -22.41 25.53
C ASN A 44 -2.80 -22.59 26.95
N SER A 45 -2.23 -21.85 27.88
CA SER A 45 -2.58 -21.92 29.30
C SER A 45 -2.63 -20.53 29.93
N ASN A 46 -3.65 -20.28 30.76
CA ASN A 46 -3.79 -19.05 31.56
C ASN A 46 -3.62 -17.74 30.77
N GLY A 47 -4.23 -17.64 29.59
CA GLY A 47 -4.14 -16.44 28.73
C GLY A 47 -2.80 -16.28 28.02
N THR A 48 -1.91 -17.27 28.11
CA THR A 48 -0.62 -17.30 27.41
C THR A 48 -0.60 -18.40 26.35
N ILE A 49 -0.29 -18.03 25.11
CA ILE A 49 -0.03 -18.96 24.01
C ILE A 49 1.48 -18.99 23.76
N THR A 50 2.08 -20.19 23.80
CA THR A 50 3.50 -20.38 23.46
C THR A 50 3.64 -21.40 22.34
N VAL A 51 4.32 -21.01 21.26
CA VAL A 51 4.69 -21.92 20.17
C VAL A 51 6.13 -22.37 20.38
N ILE A 52 6.35 -23.69 20.32
CA ILE A 52 7.64 -24.33 20.58
C ILE A 52 7.99 -25.19 19.38
N ASN A 53 9.20 -25.05 18.86
CA ASN A 53 9.73 -25.93 17.83
C ASN A 53 10.06 -27.31 18.46
N LYS A 54 9.47 -28.39 17.93
CA LYS A 54 9.63 -29.75 18.48
C LYS A 54 11.05 -30.30 18.32
N GLU A 55 11.77 -29.87 17.30
CA GLU A 55 13.13 -30.34 17.01
C GLU A 55 14.15 -29.73 17.98
N THR A 56 14.03 -28.43 18.25
CA THR A 56 15.00 -27.70 19.08
C THR A 56 14.56 -27.55 20.54
N GLY A 57 13.26 -27.75 20.82
CA GLY A 57 12.65 -27.45 22.12
C GLY A 57 12.62 -25.95 22.45
N LYS A 58 12.94 -25.07 21.50
CA LYS A 58 13.01 -23.63 21.70
C LYS A 58 11.68 -22.97 21.42
N LYS A 59 11.38 -21.91 22.19
CA LYS A 59 10.24 -21.03 21.92
C LYS A 59 10.46 -20.34 20.57
N VAL A 60 9.36 -20.12 19.86
CA VAL A 60 9.31 -19.37 18.60
C VAL A 60 8.57 -18.06 18.83
N ILE A 61 7.43 -18.14 19.49
CA ILE A 61 6.60 -16.98 19.87
C ILE A 61 5.89 -17.27 21.19
N THR A 62 5.76 -16.23 22.01
CA THR A 62 4.93 -16.21 23.23
C THR A 62 3.98 -15.01 23.11
N ILE A 63 2.69 -15.25 23.32
CA ILE A 63 1.65 -14.24 23.31
C ILE A 63 0.96 -14.31 24.67
N VAL A 64 0.97 -13.21 25.42
CA VAL A 64 0.26 -13.08 26.70
C VAL A 64 -0.89 -12.12 26.49
N LYS A 65 -2.12 -12.57 26.71
CA LYS A 65 -3.32 -11.73 26.71
C LYS A 65 -3.85 -11.64 28.13
N ASP A 66 -3.94 -10.43 28.64
CA ASP A 66 -4.52 -10.15 29.95
C ASP A 66 -5.55 -9.00 29.87
N LYS A 67 -6.03 -8.55 31.04
CA LYS A 67 -7.04 -7.49 31.15
C LYS A 67 -6.52 -6.10 30.74
N ASP A 68 -5.20 -5.91 30.75
CA ASP A 68 -4.53 -4.63 30.54
C ASP A 68 -4.03 -4.53 29.09
N GLY A 69 -3.84 -5.67 28.40
CA GLY A 69 -3.70 -5.74 26.95
C GLY A 69 -3.02 -7.02 26.45
N THR A 70 -2.22 -6.89 25.39
CA THR A 70 -1.55 -8.03 24.73
C THR A 70 -0.04 -7.80 24.67
N PHE A 71 0.73 -8.78 25.10
CA PHE A 71 2.18 -8.82 24.93
C PHE A 71 2.56 -9.92 23.94
N ILE A 72 3.47 -9.62 23.02
CA ILE A 72 4.00 -10.56 22.03
C ILE A 72 5.50 -10.56 22.15
N ASP A 73 6.13 -11.73 22.24
CA ASP A 73 7.58 -11.92 22.28
C ASP A 73 7.97 -13.03 21.32
N MET A 74 8.97 -12.78 20.49
CA MET A 74 9.48 -13.70 19.49
C MET A 74 10.95 -13.99 19.70
N TYR A 75 11.32 -15.23 19.40
CA TYR A 75 12.62 -15.78 19.71
C TYR A 75 13.33 -16.25 18.44
N ASP A 76 14.66 -16.14 18.43
CA ASP A 76 15.47 -16.82 17.42
C ASP A 76 15.67 -18.31 17.74
N ASP A 77 16.34 -19.03 16.83
CA ASP A 77 16.61 -20.46 16.94
C ASP A 77 17.43 -20.85 18.20
N ASN A 78 18.11 -19.88 18.83
CA ASN A 78 18.84 -20.10 20.07
C ASN A 78 17.95 -19.91 21.32
N GLY A 79 16.71 -19.46 21.12
CA GLY A 79 15.76 -19.11 22.17
C GLY A 79 15.99 -17.73 22.77
N LYS A 80 16.72 -16.84 22.07
CA LYS A 80 16.91 -15.46 22.52
C LYS A 80 15.79 -14.59 21.96
N SER A 81 15.17 -13.75 22.80
CA SER A 81 14.20 -12.75 22.35
C SER A 81 14.85 -11.80 21.34
N VAL A 82 14.19 -11.63 20.20
CA VAL A 82 14.62 -10.76 19.09
C VAL A 82 13.64 -9.66 18.78
N TYR A 83 12.42 -9.77 19.32
CA TYR A 83 11.32 -8.86 19.09
C TYR A 83 10.32 -9.03 20.22
N PHE A 84 9.86 -7.92 20.78
CA PHE A 84 8.69 -7.94 21.64
C PHE A 84 7.88 -6.66 21.50
N ARG A 85 6.58 -6.75 21.78
CA ARG A 85 5.64 -5.65 21.74
C ARG A 85 4.63 -5.77 22.86
N ASN A 86 4.17 -4.61 23.33
CA ASN A 86 3.08 -4.52 24.27
C ASN A 86 1.99 -3.63 23.68
N TYR A 87 0.75 -4.08 23.75
CA TYR A 87 -0.45 -3.42 23.26
C TYR A 87 -1.40 -3.18 24.43
N ASP A 88 -2.13 -2.07 24.42
CA ASP A 88 -3.21 -1.84 25.37
C ASP A 88 -4.43 -2.70 25.05
N LYS A 89 -5.42 -2.69 25.95
CA LYS A 89 -6.70 -3.40 25.78
C LYS A 89 -7.52 -3.01 24.54
N ASN A 90 -7.20 -1.90 23.89
CA ASN A 90 -7.87 -1.44 22.67
C ASN A 90 -7.04 -1.79 21.41
N GLY A 91 -5.93 -2.52 21.57
CA GLY A 91 -5.02 -2.89 20.49
C GLY A 91 -4.03 -1.80 20.08
N ASN A 92 -3.89 -0.71 20.85
CA ASN A 92 -2.91 0.33 20.56
C ASN A 92 -1.53 -0.07 21.08
N LEU A 93 -0.48 0.15 20.29
CA LEU A 93 0.90 -0.13 20.71
C LEU A 93 1.34 0.78 21.86
N LEU A 94 1.89 0.19 22.92
CA LEU A 94 2.35 0.90 24.13
C LEU A 94 3.86 1.20 24.13
N PHE A 95 4.76 0.23 23.84
CA PHE A 95 6.23 0.45 23.87
C PHE A 95 7.06 -0.68 23.22
N TYR A 96 8.36 -0.37 22.97
CA TYR A 96 9.37 -1.23 22.33
C TYR A 96 10.44 -1.78 23.29
N ASP A 97 10.69 -1.16 24.46
CA ASP A 97 11.57 -1.65 25.54
C ASP A 97 11.30 -1.01 26.92
N LYS A 98 12.10 -1.39 27.94
CA LYS A 98 12.06 -0.90 29.33
C LYS A 98 12.58 0.53 29.54
N ASP A 99 13.33 1.08 28.58
CA ASP A 99 14.02 2.37 28.64
C ASP A 99 13.39 3.41 27.67
N ASN A 100 12.28 3.05 27.04
CA ASN A 100 11.51 3.87 26.08
C ASN A 100 12.33 4.31 24.85
N GLN A 101 13.40 3.57 24.53
CA GLN A 101 14.17 3.76 23.31
C GLN A 101 13.70 2.78 22.24
N ARG A 102 13.68 3.24 21.00
CA ARG A 102 13.43 2.35 19.87
C ARG A 102 14.74 1.63 19.58
N HIS A 103 14.84 0.36 19.96
CA HIS A 103 16.01 -0.47 19.69
C HIS A 103 15.54 -1.74 18.97
N TYR A 104 16.11 -2.04 17.81
CA TYR A 104 15.79 -3.26 17.07
C TYR A 104 17.09 -4.05 16.80
N PRO A 105 17.51 -4.93 17.74
CA PRO A 105 18.83 -5.56 17.70
C PRO A 105 19.14 -6.27 16.39
N LEU A 106 18.14 -6.89 15.75
CA LEU A 106 18.34 -7.58 14.48
C LEU A 106 18.61 -6.60 13.33
N ALA A 107 17.91 -5.47 13.26
CA ALA A 107 18.11 -4.44 12.25
C ALA A 107 19.50 -3.80 12.40
N GLU A 108 19.90 -3.50 13.63
CA GLU A 108 21.26 -3.03 13.93
C GLU A 108 22.34 -4.04 13.57
N ASN A 109 22.12 -5.32 13.84
CA ASN A 109 23.08 -6.37 13.50
C ASN A 109 23.22 -6.53 11.98
N ILE A 110 22.13 -6.37 11.23
CA ILE A 110 22.15 -6.33 9.76
C ILE A 110 22.88 -5.07 9.29
N TYR A 111 22.52 -3.90 9.81
CA TYR A 111 23.15 -2.62 9.48
C TYR A 111 24.66 -2.70 9.72
N LYS A 112 25.09 -3.18 10.89
CA LYS A 112 26.51 -3.38 11.21
C LYS A 112 27.20 -4.37 10.27
N ALA A 113 26.49 -5.35 9.72
CA ALA A 113 27.06 -6.37 8.83
C ALA A 113 27.17 -5.90 7.36
N VAL A 114 26.24 -5.04 6.89
CA VAL A 114 26.37 -4.37 5.58
C VAL A 114 27.36 -3.18 5.69
N SER A 115 27.27 -2.37 6.74
CA SER A 115 28.09 -1.17 6.94
C SER A 115 29.53 -1.40 7.40
N VAL A 116 30.07 -2.63 7.32
CA VAL A 116 31.48 -2.88 7.68
C VAL A 116 32.39 -2.20 6.62
N LYS A 117 32.71 -0.94 6.97
CA LYS A 117 33.68 0.07 6.52
C LYS A 117 33.60 0.62 5.09
N LYS A 118 32.92 1.77 5.02
CA LYS A 118 33.29 2.95 4.19
C LYS A 118 34.68 3.51 4.60
N GLY A 119 35.74 2.72 4.47
CA GLY A 119 37.10 3.10 4.92
C GLY A 119 38.19 2.37 4.16
N GLY A 120 38.46 2.81 2.93
CA GLY A 120 39.46 2.24 2.02
C GLY A 120 38.85 1.30 0.99
N CYS A 121 39.52 1.13 -0.15
CA CYS A 121 39.05 0.44 -1.36
C CYS A 121 38.80 -1.09 -1.23
N ILE A 122 38.53 -1.60 -0.02
CA ILE A 122 38.38 -3.02 0.29
C ILE A 122 37.06 -3.17 1.07
N ALA A 123 36.08 -3.85 0.48
CA ALA A 123 34.85 -4.18 1.17
C ALA A 123 35.14 -5.12 2.36
N THR A 124 34.59 -4.82 3.54
CA THR A 124 34.82 -5.61 4.75
C THR A 124 33.56 -6.28 5.30
N THR A 125 32.53 -6.40 4.47
CA THR A 125 31.25 -7.06 4.76
C THR A 125 31.46 -8.42 5.42
N ASP A 126 30.88 -8.63 6.60
CA ASP A 126 30.87 -9.94 7.24
C ASP A 126 29.71 -10.75 6.65
N VAL A 127 29.96 -11.36 5.48
CA VAL A 127 28.96 -12.10 4.70
C VAL A 127 28.26 -13.18 5.54
N ASN A 128 29.01 -13.89 6.39
CA ASN A 128 28.44 -14.95 7.23
C ASN A 128 27.50 -14.38 8.29
N LYS A 129 27.88 -13.30 8.98
CA LYS A 129 26.99 -12.64 9.94
C LYS A 129 25.77 -12.04 9.25
N LEU A 130 25.94 -11.42 8.08
CA LEU A 130 24.82 -10.87 7.33
C LEU A 130 23.81 -11.96 6.96
N VAL A 131 24.27 -13.05 6.35
CA VAL A 131 23.42 -14.20 5.97
C VAL A 131 22.70 -14.76 7.19
N MET A 132 23.41 -14.94 8.32
CA MET A 132 22.82 -15.43 9.57
C MET A 132 21.74 -14.48 10.11
N ASN A 133 21.96 -13.16 10.05
CA ASN A 133 20.99 -12.19 10.53
C ASN A 133 19.78 -12.09 9.59
N VAL A 134 19.98 -12.05 8.27
CA VAL A 134 18.86 -12.02 7.31
C VAL A 134 17.99 -13.27 7.43
N LYS A 135 18.56 -14.44 7.72
CA LYS A 135 17.77 -15.66 7.99
C LYS A 135 16.84 -15.57 9.21
N ARG A 136 17.12 -14.66 10.15
CA ARG A 136 16.27 -14.41 11.34
C ARG A 136 15.12 -13.45 11.03
N ILE A 137 15.07 -12.89 9.82
CA ILE A 137 13.92 -12.18 9.31
C ILE A 137 12.83 -13.20 9.03
N THR A 138 11.65 -12.93 9.57
CA THR A 138 10.45 -13.77 9.48
C THR A 138 9.27 -12.92 9.03
N PRO A 139 8.17 -13.51 8.53
CA PRO A 139 7.01 -12.73 8.14
C PRO A 139 6.33 -11.97 9.30
N GLU A 140 6.58 -12.36 10.54
CA GLU A 140 6.08 -11.67 11.73
C GLU A 140 6.87 -10.40 12.05
N ASN A 141 8.17 -10.37 11.75
CA ASN A 141 9.07 -9.32 12.22
C ASN A 141 9.55 -8.37 11.09
N ILE A 142 9.25 -8.70 9.84
CA ILE A 142 9.79 -8.00 8.66
C ILE A 142 9.35 -6.54 8.56
N LEU A 143 8.07 -6.20 8.77
CA LEU A 143 7.63 -4.80 8.68
C LEU A 143 8.36 -3.94 9.68
N ASP A 144 8.48 -4.42 10.91
CA ASP A 144 9.00 -3.63 12.02
C ASP A 144 10.48 -3.45 11.91
N LEU A 145 11.18 -4.52 11.53
CA LEU A 145 12.59 -4.48 11.18
C LEU A 145 12.84 -3.50 10.03
N ALA A 146 12.10 -3.62 8.92
CA ALA A 146 12.33 -2.79 7.74
C ALA A 146 11.97 -1.32 8.00
N THR A 147 10.86 -1.07 8.70
CA THR A 147 10.44 0.27 9.11
C THR A 147 11.46 0.90 10.04
N TYR A 148 11.94 0.15 11.05
CA TYR A 148 13.00 0.63 11.93
C TYR A 148 14.27 0.93 11.15
N TYR A 149 14.67 0.02 10.26
CA TYR A 149 15.88 0.16 9.46
C TYR A 149 15.84 1.43 8.61
N GLU A 150 14.74 1.68 7.92
CA GLU A 150 14.56 2.88 7.08
C GLU A 150 14.54 4.17 7.91
N GLU A 151 13.81 4.18 9.03
CA GLU A 151 13.68 5.38 9.87
C GLU A 151 14.99 5.71 10.62
N GLU A 152 15.77 4.69 11.01
CA GLU A 152 17.04 4.87 11.74
C GLU A 152 18.23 5.16 10.81
N TYR A 153 18.27 4.51 9.63
CA TYR A 153 19.44 4.56 8.74
C TYR A 153 19.22 5.36 7.45
N GLY A 154 17.99 5.79 7.17
CA GLY A 154 17.66 6.66 6.03
C GLY A 154 17.72 5.98 4.66
N GLU A 155 17.77 4.65 4.61
CA GLU A 155 17.74 3.85 3.38
C GLU A 155 16.91 2.57 3.61
N SER A 156 16.34 1.99 2.55
CA SER A 156 15.59 0.75 2.70
C SER A 156 16.52 -0.45 2.95
N LEU A 157 16.01 -1.49 3.62
CA LEU A 157 16.76 -2.73 3.85
C LEU A 157 17.23 -3.39 2.53
N ILE A 158 16.39 -3.38 1.48
CA ILE A 158 16.75 -3.94 0.18
C ILE A 158 17.84 -3.11 -0.46
N GLU A 159 17.70 -1.78 -0.47
CA GLU A 159 18.72 -0.87 -1.02
C GLU A 159 20.08 -1.05 -0.35
N ALA A 160 20.10 -1.19 0.99
CA ALA A 160 21.34 -1.43 1.73
C ALA A 160 22.05 -2.73 1.29
N ILE A 161 21.30 -3.80 1.00
CA ILE A 161 21.86 -5.07 0.51
C ILE A 161 22.27 -4.96 -0.96
N GLU A 162 21.46 -4.32 -1.81
CA GLU A 162 21.75 -4.11 -3.23
C GLU A 162 23.02 -3.30 -3.44
N ASN A 163 23.20 -2.24 -2.64
CA ASN A 163 24.33 -1.33 -2.71
C ASN A 163 25.58 -1.85 -1.99
N GLU A 164 25.52 -2.99 -1.29
CA GLU A 164 26.65 -3.49 -0.53
C GLU A 164 27.75 -4.07 -1.43
N TRP A 165 28.93 -3.45 -1.45
CA TRP A 165 29.98 -3.80 -2.41
C TRP A 165 30.65 -5.15 -2.13
N GLY A 166 30.71 -5.58 -0.86
CA GLY A 166 31.36 -6.85 -0.51
C GLY A 166 30.48 -8.09 -0.67
N LEU A 167 29.25 -7.94 -1.16
CA LEU A 167 28.39 -9.08 -1.50
C LEU A 167 28.44 -9.37 -2.99
N ASP A 168 28.64 -10.65 -3.32
CA ASP A 168 28.45 -11.10 -4.69
C ASP A 168 26.97 -11.03 -5.11
N LYS A 169 26.74 -10.93 -6.42
CA LYS A 169 25.41 -10.77 -7.01
C LYS A 169 24.45 -11.90 -6.63
N ASN A 170 24.94 -13.14 -6.52
CA ASN A 170 24.07 -14.30 -6.23
C ASN A 170 23.65 -14.31 -4.75
N ILE A 171 24.54 -13.91 -3.84
CA ILE A 171 24.20 -13.75 -2.43
C ILE A 171 23.18 -12.63 -2.25
N LYS A 172 23.39 -11.45 -2.87
CA LYS A 172 22.41 -10.35 -2.84
C LYS A 172 21.01 -10.82 -3.25
N GLN A 173 20.92 -11.51 -4.39
CA GLN A 173 19.66 -12.04 -4.90
C GLN A 173 18.98 -13.00 -3.91
N LYS A 174 19.74 -13.92 -3.29
CA LYS A 174 19.18 -14.86 -2.29
C LYS A 174 18.68 -14.14 -1.04
N LEU A 175 19.41 -13.13 -0.56
CA LEU A 175 19.01 -12.36 0.63
C LEU A 175 17.75 -11.54 0.36
N ILE A 176 17.71 -10.83 -0.77
CA ILE A 176 16.55 -10.02 -1.20
C ILE A 176 15.34 -10.92 -1.44
N GLN A 177 15.53 -12.08 -2.08
CA GLN A 177 14.46 -13.06 -2.27
C GLN A 177 13.90 -13.56 -0.94
N HIS A 178 14.75 -13.86 0.06
CA HIS A 178 14.29 -14.24 1.40
C HIS A 178 13.46 -13.13 2.06
N ILE A 179 13.94 -11.88 2.00
CA ILE A 179 13.27 -10.70 2.56
C ILE A 179 11.90 -10.49 1.90
N ASN A 180 11.85 -10.50 0.57
CA ASN A 180 10.61 -10.33 -0.19
C ASN A 180 9.64 -11.49 0.03
N LYS A 181 10.13 -12.73 0.17
CA LYS A 181 9.29 -13.85 0.55
C LYS A 181 8.69 -13.68 1.95
N CYS A 182 9.48 -13.22 2.92
CA CYS A 182 8.95 -12.92 4.26
C CYS A 182 7.89 -11.82 4.21
N ALA A 183 8.12 -10.74 3.45
CA ALA A 183 7.13 -9.67 3.28
C ALA A 183 5.85 -10.17 2.59
N TYR A 184 5.99 -11.02 1.56
CA TYR A 184 4.86 -11.66 0.89
C TYR A 184 4.02 -12.47 1.86
N GLU A 185 4.65 -13.40 2.59
CA GLU A 185 3.98 -14.23 3.60
C GLU A 185 3.39 -13.41 4.75
N ALA A 186 3.92 -12.22 5.04
CA ALA A 186 3.37 -11.31 6.05
C ALA A 186 2.03 -10.71 5.62
N MET A 187 1.87 -10.46 4.32
CA MET A 187 0.61 -9.98 3.72
C MET A 187 -0.40 -11.11 3.53
N GLN A 188 0.06 -12.36 3.37
CA GLN A 188 -0.82 -13.50 3.21
C GLN A 188 -1.61 -13.79 4.50
N GLY A 189 -2.94 -13.94 4.37
CA GLY A 189 -3.85 -14.26 5.48
C GLY A 189 -4.63 -13.08 6.07
N ASN A 190 -4.40 -11.85 5.60
CA ASN A 190 -5.28 -10.72 5.89
C ASN A 190 -6.39 -10.62 4.83
N LYS A 191 -7.56 -10.11 5.21
CA LYS A 191 -8.69 -9.80 4.32
C LYS A 191 -8.28 -8.93 3.13
N ASN A 192 -7.23 -8.14 3.25
CA ASN A 192 -6.73 -7.25 2.18
C ASN A 192 -5.52 -7.80 1.40
N SER A 193 -5.15 -9.07 1.56
CA SER A 193 -4.03 -9.65 0.80
C SER A 193 -4.20 -9.47 -0.72
N PRO A 194 -3.11 -9.20 -1.48
CA PRO A 194 -3.21 -9.05 -2.93
C PRO A 194 -3.75 -10.31 -3.58
N ASN A 195 -4.73 -10.16 -4.48
CA ASN A 195 -5.34 -11.25 -5.24
C ASN A 195 -5.23 -11.05 -6.76
N CYS A 196 -4.44 -10.05 -7.18
CA CYS A 196 -4.25 -9.61 -8.57
C CYS A 196 -5.54 -9.11 -9.23
N LYS A 197 -6.51 -8.62 -8.44
CA LYS A 197 -7.76 -8.04 -8.94
C LYS A 197 -8.04 -6.75 -8.21
N ILE A 198 -8.54 -5.76 -8.95
CA ILE A 198 -9.01 -4.51 -8.36
C ILE A 198 -10.49 -4.71 -8.00
N ASP A 199 -10.76 -5.42 -6.91
CA ASP A 199 -12.11 -5.90 -6.55
C ASP A 199 -12.59 -5.44 -5.16
N LYS A 200 -11.83 -4.58 -4.48
CA LYS A 200 -12.20 -3.97 -3.21
C LYS A 200 -12.21 -2.44 -3.32
N ASP A 201 -12.86 -1.80 -2.36
CA ASP A 201 -12.76 -0.36 -2.20
C ASP A 201 -11.35 0.03 -1.73
N PHE A 202 -10.92 1.21 -2.16
CA PHE A 202 -9.62 1.77 -1.82
C PHE A 202 -9.73 3.24 -1.41
N LYS A 203 -8.69 3.70 -0.73
CA LYS A 203 -8.57 5.06 -0.20
C LYS A 203 -7.18 5.60 -0.50
N GLN A 204 -7.11 6.80 -1.04
CA GLN A 204 -5.86 7.51 -1.28
C GLN A 204 -5.08 7.67 0.04
N GLY A 205 -3.76 7.49 -0.04
CA GLY A 205 -2.84 7.78 1.05
C GLY A 205 -2.44 9.26 1.11
N ASP A 206 -1.30 9.55 1.74
CA ASP A 206 -0.74 10.91 1.85
C ASP A 206 0.06 11.34 0.60
N THR A 207 -0.21 10.72 -0.56
CA THR A 207 0.40 11.06 -1.85
C THR A 207 -0.60 11.80 -2.73
N GLY A 208 -0.16 12.83 -3.45
CA GLY A 208 -1.01 13.64 -4.34
C GLY A 208 -1.34 12.99 -5.69
N ASP A 209 -1.59 11.68 -5.71
CA ASP A 209 -1.83 10.84 -6.89
C ASP A 209 -3.32 10.61 -7.18
N CYS A 210 -4.19 11.49 -6.66
CA CYS A 210 -5.64 11.48 -6.92
C CYS A 210 -5.99 11.30 -8.40
N TRP A 211 -5.19 11.87 -9.31
CA TRP A 211 -5.35 11.77 -10.75
C TRP A 211 -5.25 10.33 -11.27
N PHE A 212 -4.35 9.52 -10.70
CA PHE A 212 -4.15 8.13 -11.06
C PHE A 212 -5.23 7.23 -10.41
N LEU A 213 -5.49 7.43 -9.12
CA LEU A 213 -6.53 6.69 -8.39
C LEU A 213 -7.94 6.92 -8.93
N ALA A 214 -8.28 8.16 -9.27
CA ALA A 214 -9.54 8.48 -9.96
C ALA A 214 -9.60 7.81 -11.35
N SER A 215 -8.47 7.68 -12.04
CA SER A 215 -8.42 6.97 -13.32
C SER A 215 -8.68 5.47 -13.14
N ILE A 216 -8.12 4.83 -12.10
CA ILE A 216 -8.42 3.42 -11.77
C ILE A 216 -9.92 3.25 -11.52
N ALA A 217 -10.52 4.06 -10.65
CA ALA A 217 -11.95 3.99 -10.35
C ALA A 217 -12.84 4.24 -11.59
N ALA A 218 -12.43 5.15 -12.48
CA ALA A 218 -13.14 5.44 -13.73
C ALA A 218 -13.12 4.26 -14.70
N VAL A 219 -12.00 3.53 -14.78
CA VAL A 219 -11.85 2.34 -15.61
C VAL A 219 -12.65 1.17 -15.02
N GLN A 220 -12.61 0.99 -13.69
CA GLN A 220 -13.30 -0.07 -12.95
C GLN A 220 -14.83 -0.08 -13.17
N ARG A 221 -15.43 1.07 -13.51
CA ARG A 221 -16.87 1.25 -13.80
C ARG A 221 -17.43 0.23 -14.80
N SER A 222 -16.63 -0.23 -15.76
CA SER A 222 -17.08 -1.05 -16.87
C SER A 222 -16.54 -2.48 -16.76
N PRO A 223 -17.30 -3.52 -17.21
CA PRO A 223 -16.79 -4.89 -17.24
C PRO A 223 -15.46 -5.03 -17.99
N LYS A 224 -15.33 -4.35 -19.14
CA LYS A 224 -14.12 -4.36 -19.96
C LYS A 224 -12.94 -3.66 -19.29
N GLY A 225 -13.20 -2.55 -18.59
CA GLY A 225 -12.19 -1.87 -17.81
C GLY A 225 -11.72 -2.71 -16.62
N GLN A 226 -12.65 -3.40 -15.95
CA GLN A 226 -12.33 -4.38 -14.90
C GLN A 226 -11.44 -5.51 -15.43
N GLU A 227 -11.73 -6.05 -16.62
CA GLU A 227 -10.88 -7.06 -17.27
C GLU A 227 -9.46 -6.55 -17.52
N ILE A 228 -9.32 -5.31 -18.02
CA ILE A 228 -8.00 -4.71 -18.24
C ILE A 228 -7.25 -4.55 -16.92
N LEU A 229 -7.88 -3.99 -15.88
CA LEU A 229 -7.26 -3.81 -14.58
C LEU A 229 -6.80 -5.15 -13.97
N ASN A 230 -7.65 -6.17 -14.01
CA ASN A 230 -7.33 -7.51 -13.48
C ASN A 230 -6.25 -8.24 -14.28
N SER A 231 -5.91 -7.76 -15.49
CA SER A 231 -4.83 -8.34 -16.30
C SER A 231 -3.48 -7.65 -16.08
N MET A 232 -3.43 -6.55 -15.32
CA MET A 232 -2.20 -5.75 -15.17
C MET A 232 -1.21 -6.35 -14.19
N ILE A 233 -1.66 -7.15 -13.22
CA ILE A 233 -0.84 -7.64 -12.13
C ILE A 233 -0.67 -9.15 -12.26
N THR A 234 0.57 -9.60 -12.23
CA THR A 234 0.95 -11.02 -12.15
C THR A 234 1.72 -11.25 -10.87
N ASP A 235 1.23 -12.12 -9.99
CA ASP A 235 2.01 -12.66 -8.88
C ASP A 235 3.06 -13.64 -9.42
N ASN A 236 4.34 -13.39 -9.17
CA ASN A 236 5.42 -14.25 -9.62
C ASN A 236 5.67 -15.43 -8.64
N HIS A 237 5.00 -15.44 -7.48
CA HIS A 237 5.16 -16.41 -6.39
C HIS A 237 6.58 -16.53 -5.83
N ASP A 238 7.44 -15.54 -6.10
CA ASP A 238 8.82 -15.44 -5.61
C ASP A 238 9.00 -14.29 -4.59
N GLY A 239 7.89 -13.75 -4.09
CA GLY A 239 7.85 -12.56 -3.24
C GLY A 239 7.77 -11.24 -4.03
N THR A 240 7.50 -11.29 -5.33
CA THR A 240 7.39 -10.11 -6.18
C THR A 240 6.20 -10.19 -7.13
N TYR A 241 5.76 -9.03 -7.61
CA TYR A 241 4.69 -8.87 -8.59
C TYR A 241 5.25 -8.22 -9.85
N THR A 242 4.69 -8.60 -11.00
CA THR A 242 4.97 -7.95 -12.28
C THR A 242 3.75 -7.14 -12.69
N VAL A 243 3.94 -5.85 -12.96
CA VAL A 243 2.89 -4.96 -13.47
C VAL A 243 3.16 -4.60 -14.92
N LYS A 244 2.13 -4.76 -15.77
CA LYS A 244 2.14 -4.34 -17.16
C LYS A 244 0.94 -3.44 -17.45
N PHE A 245 1.20 -2.15 -17.56
CA PHE A 245 0.18 -1.19 -17.98
C PHE A 245 -0.10 -1.35 -19.48
N LYS A 246 -1.38 -1.33 -19.87
CA LYS A 246 -1.77 -1.43 -21.28
C LYS A 246 -1.22 -0.30 -22.14
N GLY A 247 -1.12 0.91 -21.57
CA GLY A 247 -0.55 2.08 -22.21
C GLY A 247 0.97 2.18 -22.15
N ALA A 248 1.66 1.21 -21.53
CA ALA A 248 3.11 1.19 -21.48
C ALA A 248 3.68 -0.10 -22.12
N ASN A 249 4.73 0.06 -22.93
CA ASN A 249 5.49 -1.06 -23.48
C ASN A 249 6.62 -1.50 -22.53
N LYS A 250 6.35 -1.55 -21.22
CA LYS A 250 7.33 -1.87 -20.19
C LYS A 250 6.67 -2.60 -19.03
N GLU A 251 7.40 -3.54 -18.46
CA GLU A 251 7.04 -4.25 -17.24
C GLU A 251 7.74 -3.64 -16.03
N TYR A 252 7.03 -3.61 -14.91
CA TYR A 252 7.49 -3.06 -13.64
C TYR A 252 7.45 -4.15 -12.59
N LYS A 253 8.62 -4.50 -12.07
CA LYS A 253 8.72 -5.40 -10.93
C LYS A 253 8.41 -4.63 -9.65
N VAL A 254 7.53 -5.16 -8.81
CA VAL A 254 7.14 -4.62 -7.52
C VAL A 254 7.47 -5.64 -6.43
N ASP A 255 8.22 -5.20 -5.43
CA ASP A 255 8.72 -6.06 -4.38
C ASP A 255 7.72 -6.10 -3.22
N SER A 256 7.51 -7.27 -2.61
CA SER A 256 6.55 -7.38 -1.50
C SER A 256 6.93 -6.51 -0.31
N LEU A 257 8.23 -6.30 -0.05
CA LEU A 257 8.64 -5.37 1.00
C LEU A 257 8.23 -3.93 0.70
N GLU A 258 8.29 -3.51 -0.56
CA GLU A 258 7.89 -2.16 -0.98
C GLU A 258 6.39 -1.94 -0.79
N ILE A 259 5.56 -2.95 -1.08
CA ILE A 259 4.11 -2.91 -0.80
C ILE A 259 3.85 -2.76 0.70
N LEU A 260 4.59 -3.53 1.50
CA LEU A 260 4.47 -3.58 2.96
C LEU A 260 4.84 -2.25 3.61
N THR A 261 5.92 -1.60 3.17
CA THR A 261 6.45 -0.38 3.79
C THR A 261 5.93 0.92 3.18
N ALA A 262 5.24 0.89 2.03
CA ALA A 262 4.70 2.09 1.39
C ALA A 262 3.47 2.66 2.13
N LYS A 263 3.72 3.39 3.22
CA LYS A 263 2.70 3.98 4.11
C LYS A 263 1.87 5.11 3.50
N ASN A 264 2.47 5.86 2.57
CA ASN A 264 1.85 7.06 1.98
C ASN A 264 1.01 6.76 0.74
N LEU A 265 0.94 5.50 0.31
CA LEU A 265 0.18 5.05 -0.86
C LEU A 265 -1.21 4.56 -0.45
N ALA A 266 -2.00 4.13 -1.45
CA ALA A 266 -3.38 3.70 -1.29
C ALA A 266 -3.55 2.58 -0.26
N LYS A 267 -4.70 2.60 0.41
CA LYS A 267 -5.13 1.63 1.44
C LYS A 267 -6.43 0.95 0.99
N GLY A 268 -6.78 -0.16 1.63
CA GLY A 268 -7.94 -0.98 1.26
C GLY A 268 -7.50 -2.09 0.30
N ASP A 269 -7.76 -1.91 -0.99
CA ASP A 269 -7.29 -2.83 -2.04
C ASP A 269 -5.77 -2.72 -2.25
N LEU A 270 -5.00 -3.73 -1.83
CA LEU A 270 -3.55 -3.74 -2.01
C LEU A 270 -3.12 -3.87 -3.48
N ASP A 271 -3.98 -4.41 -4.34
CA ASP A 271 -3.68 -4.47 -5.77
C ASP A 271 -3.64 -3.07 -6.39
N VAL A 272 -4.38 -2.11 -5.85
CA VAL A 272 -4.26 -0.68 -6.21
C VAL A 272 -2.90 -0.11 -5.79
N LYS A 273 -2.43 -0.44 -4.58
CA LYS A 273 -1.09 -0.02 -4.12
C LYS A 273 0.02 -0.58 -5.01
N ILE A 274 -0.12 -1.81 -5.49
CA ILE A 274 0.81 -2.42 -6.46
C ILE A 274 0.86 -1.59 -7.75
N LEU A 275 -0.30 -1.16 -8.27
CA LEU A 275 -0.37 -0.29 -9.45
C LEU A 275 0.26 1.08 -9.19
N GLU A 276 0.06 1.70 -8.02
CA GLU A 276 0.70 2.97 -7.67
C GLU A 276 2.22 2.87 -7.61
N ILE A 277 2.76 1.81 -7.00
CA ILE A 277 4.21 1.56 -6.96
C ILE A 277 4.77 1.42 -8.38
N ALA A 278 4.10 0.64 -9.22
CA ALA A 278 4.49 0.49 -10.62
C ALA A 278 4.39 1.82 -11.39
N ALA A 279 3.36 2.63 -11.13
CA ALA A 279 3.22 3.95 -11.73
C ALA A 279 4.35 4.90 -11.28
N LYS A 280 4.70 4.91 -9.99
CA LYS A 280 5.86 5.65 -9.47
C LYS A 280 7.16 5.25 -10.19
N LYS A 281 7.36 3.96 -10.44
CA LYS A 281 8.48 3.45 -11.24
C LYS A 281 8.39 3.87 -12.72
N HIS A 282 7.19 3.91 -13.31
CA HIS A 282 6.95 4.37 -14.67
C HIS A 282 7.35 5.84 -14.85
N PHE A 283 6.91 6.72 -13.95
CA PHE A 283 7.19 8.17 -14.03
C PHE A 283 8.57 8.56 -13.43
N SER A 284 9.25 7.63 -12.77
CA SER A 284 10.63 7.77 -12.29
C SER A 284 10.83 9.06 -11.47
N ILE A 285 11.73 9.96 -11.89
CA ILE A 285 12.09 11.20 -11.16
C ILE A 285 10.87 12.11 -10.91
N MET A 286 9.89 12.10 -11.81
CA MET A 286 8.69 12.93 -11.65
C MET A 286 7.75 12.38 -10.56
N GLY A 287 7.85 11.08 -10.24
CA GLY A 287 6.96 10.42 -9.29
C GLY A 287 5.49 10.48 -9.73
N ILE A 288 4.58 10.37 -8.77
CA ILE A 288 3.12 10.42 -8.99
C ILE A 288 2.43 11.52 -8.19
N ASN A 289 3.18 12.32 -7.42
CA ASN A 289 2.64 13.41 -6.62
C ASN A 289 2.31 14.63 -7.51
N GLY A 290 1.02 14.82 -7.79
CA GLY A 290 0.54 15.76 -8.78
C GLY A 290 0.58 15.16 -10.19
N GLY A 291 -0.47 15.39 -10.96
CA GLY A 291 -0.58 14.86 -12.31
C GLY A 291 -1.93 15.13 -12.93
N ASN A 292 -2.16 14.53 -14.10
CA ASN A 292 -3.33 14.78 -14.91
C ASN A 292 -4.09 13.46 -15.14
N PRO A 293 -5.42 13.39 -14.86
CA PRO A 293 -6.19 12.17 -15.06
C PRO A 293 -6.13 11.61 -16.49
N ALA A 294 -5.93 12.45 -17.52
CA ALA A 294 -5.68 11.96 -18.87
C ALA A 294 -4.47 11.04 -18.95
N THR A 295 -3.37 11.41 -18.30
CA THR A 295 -2.17 10.57 -18.25
C THR A 295 -2.46 9.24 -17.55
N GLY A 296 -3.33 9.24 -16.53
CA GLY A 296 -3.74 8.02 -15.83
C GLY A 296 -4.57 7.11 -16.72
N LEU A 297 -5.58 7.67 -17.40
CA LEU A 297 -6.39 6.94 -18.38
C LEU A 297 -5.57 6.41 -19.55
N GLU A 298 -4.60 7.18 -20.07
CA GLU A 298 -3.69 6.74 -21.13
C GLU A 298 -2.81 5.59 -20.68
N LEU A 299 -2.24 5.66 -19.47
CA LEU A 299 -1.42 4.59 -18.91
C LEU A 299 -2.24 3.30 -18.74
N LEU A 300 -3.46 3.40 -18.20
CA LEU A 300 -4.30 2.24 -17.88
C LEU A 300 -4.95 1.62 -19.12
N CYS A 301 -5.46 2.43 -20.06
CA CYS A 301 -6.23 1.94 -21.20
C CYS A 301 -5.41 1.83 -22.48
N GLY A 302 -4.29 2.55 -22.56
CA GLY A 302 -3.53 2.77 -23.78
C GLY A 302 -4.22 3.72 -24.75
N THR A 303 -3.42 4.33 -25.62
CA THR A 303 -3.92 5.05 -26.78
C THR A 303 -4.03 4.05 -27.94
N GLY A 304 -5.14 3.32 -28.05
CA GLY A 304 -5.46 2.66 -29.34
C GLY A 304 -5.46 3.70 -30.47
N ASP A 305 -5.32 3.27 -31.74
CA ASP A 305 -5.16 4.08 -32.97
C ASP A 305 -5.15 5.59 -32.71
N LYS A 306 -4.00 6.26 -32.85
CA LYS A 306 -3.67 7.65 -32.45
C LYS A 306 -4.70 8.77 -32.78
N TRP A 307 -5.78 8.45 -33.47
CA TRP A 307 -6.89 9.31 -33.88
C TRP A 307 -8.25 9.00 -33.20
N LYS A 308 -8.41 7.84 -32.53
CA LYS A 308 -9.66 7.37 -31.91
C LYS A 308 -9.65 7.43 -30.37
N ASN A 309 -8.53 7.04 -29.74
CA ASN A 309 -8.44 6.92 -28.26
C ASN A 309 -7.58 8.02 -27.62
N VAL A 310 -7.63 9.24 -28.17
CA VAL A 310 -7.05 10.41 -27.50
C VAL A 310 -7.89 10.68 -26.25
N VAL A 311 -7.25 10.88 -25.09
CA VAL A 311 -8.02 11.39 -23.95
C VAL A 311 -8.53 12.77 -24.33
N ARG A 312 -9.85 12.84 -24.48
CA ARG A 312 -10.52 14.08 -24.85
C ARG A 312 -10.74 14.88 -23.59
N ALA A 313 -10.10 16.03 -23.51
CA ALA A 313 -10.43 17.05 -22.53
C ALA A 313 -11.42 18.02 -23.16
N TYR A 314 -12.51 18.31 -22.47
CA TYR A 314 -13.33 19.46 -22.85
C TYR A 314 -12.55 20.75 -22.50
N SER A 315 -12.29 21.58 -23.52
CA SER A 315 -11.62 22.88 -23.35
C SER A 315 -12.52 23.97 -22.74
N SER A 316 -13.80 23.67 -22.56
CA SER A 316 -14.83 24.49 -21.90
C SER A 316 -15.81 23.58 -21.15
N LYS A 317 -16.63 24.13 -20.25
CA LYS A 317 -17.58 23.36 -19.41
C LYS A 317 -18.46 22.43 -20.28
N PRO A 318 -18.30 21.09 -20.18
CA PRO A 318 -19.10 20.17 -20.98
C PRO A 318 -20.58 20.24 -20.60
N ASP A 319 -21.45 20.23 -21.60
CA ASP A 319 -22.90 20.09 -21.40
C ASP A 319 -23.18 18.71 -20.76
N PRO A 320 -23.90 18.63 -19.62
CA PRO A 320 -24.33 17.36 -19.01
C PRO A 320 -25.00 16.40 -19.99
N LYS A 321 -25.71 16.91 -21.00
CA LYS A 321 -26.34 16.07 -22.03
C LYS A 321 -25.30 15.32 -22.86
N GLU A 322 -24.17 15.94 -23.17
CA GLU A 322 -23.06 15.29 -23.89
C GLU A 322 -22.34 14.29 -22.98
N ILE A 323 -22.16 14.60 -21.69
CA ILE A 323 -21.64 13.65 -20.70
C ILE A 323 -22.53 12.41 -20.63
N LYS A 324 -23.85 12.60 -20.50
CA LYS A 324 -24.84 11.52 -20.48
C LYS A 324 -24.81 10.67 -21.74
N LYS A 325 -24.74 11.31 -22.91
CA LYS A 325 -24.61 10.62 -24.19
C LYS A 325 -23.34 9.76 -24.27
N LEU A 326 -22.20 10.25 -23.77
CA LEU A 326 -20.96 9.49 -23.73
C LEU A 326 -21.04 8.33 -22.74
N LEU A 327 -21.53 8.56 -21.52
CA LEU A 327 -21.59 7.53 -20.47
C LEU A 327 -22.59 6.40 -20.77
N ASN A 328 -23.56 6.63 -21.66
CA ASN A 328 -24.39 5.57 -22.23
C ASN A 328 -23.55 4.46 -22.90
N ASN A 329 -22.38 4.80 -23.45
CA ASN A 329 -21.37 3.80 -23.78
C ASN A 329 -20.67 3.37 -22.49
N LYS A 330 -20.96 2.14 -22.05
CA LYS A 330 -20.36 1.56 -20.83
C LYS A 330 -18.85 1.46 -20.90
N ASN A 331 -18.25 1.44 -22.09
CA ASN A 331 -16.80 1.38 -22.27
C ASN A 331 -16.11 2.74 -22.14
N ILE A 332 -16.82 3.82 -21.83
CA ILE A 332 -16.19 5.11 -21.54
C ILE A 332 -15.71 5.13 -20.10
N ALA A 333 -14.40 5.33 -19.91
CA ALA A 333 -13.82 5.75 -18.63
C ALA A 333 -13.74 7.28 -18.63
N MET A 334 -14.23 7.90 -17.56
CA MET A 334 -14.31 9.35 -17.46
C MET A 334 -13.91 9.83 -16.07
N THR A 335 -13.16 10.92 -16.05
CA THR A 335 -12.76 11.62 -14.83
C THR A 335 -13.19 13.08 -14.93
N ALA A 336 -13.39 13.70 -13.78
CA ALA A 336 -13.72 15.12 -13.68
C ALA A 336 -12.90 15.76 -12.58
N SER A 337 -12.56 17.04 -12.74
CA SER A 337 -11.91 17.82 -11.69
C SER A 337 -12.45 19.23 -11.63
N ILE A 338 -12.42 19.77 -10.41
CA ILE A 338 -12.71 21.18 -10.15
C ILE A 338 -11.49 21.98 -10.60
N ASN A 339 -11.72 22.98 -11.46
CA ASN A 339 -10.63 23.81 -11.96
C ASN A 339 -9.94 24.52 -10.77
N PRO A 340 -8.62 24.42 -10.60
CA PRO A 340 -7.91 25.07 -9.50
C PRO A 340 -8.07 26.61 -9.48
N PHE A 341 -8.44 27.21 -10.62
CA PHE A 341 -8.71 28.64 -10.78
C PHE A 341 -10.20 28.99 -10.66
N SER A 342 -11.10 28.02 -10.51
CA SER A 342 -12.50 28.33 -10.21
C SER A 342 -12.58 29.03 -8.84
N LYS A 343 -13.09 30.27 -8.85
CA LYS A 343 -13.15 31.25 -7.74
C LYS A 343 -12.17 30.99 -6.56
N LEU A 344 -10.88 31.00 -6.90
CA LEU A 344 -9.70 31.15 -6.05
C LEU A 344 -9.83 30.64 -4.59
N TRP A 345 -9.66 29.33 -4.40
CA TRP A 345 -9.26 28.61 -3.18
C TRP A 345 -10.05 28.78 -1.86
N GLY A 346 -11.09 29.62 -1.81
CA GLY A 346 -11.85 29.86 -0.59
C GLY A 346 -13.34 30.09 -0.77
N TYR A 347 -13.85 30.14 -2.00
CA TYR A 347 -15.27 30.38 -2.28
C TYR A 347 -16.05 29.11 -2.62
N ILE A 348 -15.46 28.16 -3.36
CA ILE A 348 -16.17 26.92 -3.77
C ILE A 348 -16.75 26.14 -2.58
N VAL A 349 -15.92 25.85 -1.56
CA VAL A 349 -16.39 25.13 -0.35
C VAL A 349 -17.37 25.98 0.48
N LYS A 350 -17.37 27.31 0.33
CA LYS A 350 -18.33 28.21 1.00
C LYS A 350 -19.65 28.32 0.23
N ASP A 351 -19.62 28.13 -1.08
CA ASP A 351 -20.78 28.21 -1.97
C ASP A 351 -21.56 26.88 -2.00
N ILE A 352 -20.91 25.76 -1.67
CA ILE A 352 -21.61 24.50 -1.36
C ILE A 352 -22.45 24.69 -0.08
N PRO A 353 -23.77 24.41 -0.10
CA PRO A 353 -24.63 24.50 1.08
C PRO A 353 -24.03 23.79 2.28
N LYS A 354 -24.13 24.40 3.47
CA LYS A 354 -23.48 23.85 4.68
C LYS A 354 -24.02 22.48 5.08
N ASP A 355 -25.26 22.19 4.71
CA ASP A 355 -26.03 20.98 4.93
C ASP A 355 -25.99 20.02 3.73
N ALA A 356 -25.18 20.30 2.70
CA ALA A 356 -24.99 19.36 1.60
C ALA A 356 -24.23 18.12 2.06
N ASP A 357 -24.83 16.94 1.86
CA ASP A 357 -24.27 15.65 2.27
C ASP A 357 -22.93 15.31 1.60
N TYR A 358 -22.59 15.97 0.48
CA TYR A 358 -21.36 15.75 -0.29
C TYR A 358 -20.22 16.72 0.04
N LYS A 359 -20.42 17.67 0.95
CA LYS A 359 -19.48 18.78 1.14
C LYS A 359 -18.09 18.34 1.61
N GLU A 360 -18.00 17.37 2.51
CA GLU A 360 -16.73 16.87 3.04
C GLU A 360 -15.95 16.06 2.01
N ASP A 361 -16.64 15.57 0.98
CA ASP A 361 -16.07 14.75 -0.08
C ASP A 361 -15.67 15.58 -1.32
N VAL A 362 -15.74 16.91 -1.26
CA VAL A 362 -15.38 17.80 -2.37
C VAL A 362 -14.13 18.64 -2.06
N GLY A 363 -13.00 18.25 -2.67
CA GLY A 363 -11.75 19.02 -2.73
C GLY A 363 -11.55 19.80 -4.04
N THR A 364 -10.85 20.93 -3.94
CA THR A 364 -10.34 21.73 -5.07
C THR A 364 -9.01 21.17 -5.58
N ALA A 365 -8.71 21.32 -6.87
CA ALA A 365 -7.50 20.75 -7.48
C ALA A 365 -7.39 19.23 -7.24
N HIS A 366 -8.54 18.54 -7.27
CA HIS A 366 -8.70 17.13 -6.96
C HIS A 366 -9.45 16.42 -8.10
N ALA A 367 -9.08 15.17 -8.37
CA ALA A 367 -9.67 14.38 -9.44
C ALA A 367 -10.71 13.40 -8.90
N TYR A 368 -11.78 13.20 -9.66
CA TYR A 368 -12.87 12.27 -9.35
C TYR A 368 -13.09 11.34 -10.55
N ALA A 369 -13.50 10.11 -10.28
CA ALA A 369 -14.07 9.25 -11.30
C ALA A 369 -15.53 9.62 -11.52
N VAL A 370 -15.96 9.73 -12.77
CA VAL A 370 -17.37 9.87 -13.13
C VAL A 370 -17.95 8.47 -13.36
N VAL A 371 -18.90 8.05 -12.54
CA VAL A 371 -19.44 6.69 -12.56
C VAL A 371 -20.85 6.61 -13.15
N ASP A 372 -21.65 7.66 -13.06
CA ASP A 372 -22.99 7.71 -13.68
C ASP A 372 -23.51 9.14 -13.81
N ILE A 373 -24.64 9.32 -14.50
CA ILE A 373 -25.36 10.60 -14.65
C ILE A 373 -26.84 10.38 -14.95
N ASP A 374 -27.72 11.08 -14.25
CA ASP A 374 -29.16 11.13 -14.52
C ASP A 374 -29.61 12.53 -14.99
N ASP A 375 -30.90 12.85 -14.91
CA ASP A 375 -31.43 14.15 -15.34
C ASP A 375 -31.18 15.29 -14.33
N ASN A 376 -30.84 14.95 -13.08
CA ASN A 376 -30.69 15.88 -11.97
C ASN A 376 -29.26 15.91 -11.42
N ASN A 377 -28.56 14.77 -11.41
CA ASN A 377 -27.28 14.58 -10.75
C ASN A 377 -26.24 13.90 -11.66
N ILE A 378 -24.98 14.22 -11.40
CA ILE A 378 -23.82 13.41 -11.81
C ILE A 378 -23.27 12.67 -10.60
N TYR A 379 -22.85 11.43 -10.81
CA TYR A 379 -22.39 10.53 -9.76
C TYR A 379 -20.88 10.34 -9.86
N LEU A 380 -20.19 10.66 -8.78
CA LEU A 380 -18.73 10.68 -8.71
C LEU A 380 -18.21 9.71 -7.65
N LYS A 381 -17.04 9.11 -7.87
CA LYS A 381 -16.23 8.51 -6.79
C LYS A 381 -15.03 9.40 -6.51
N ASN A 382 -14.86 9.76 -5.24
CA ASN A 382 -13.68 10.48 -4.77
C ASN A 382 -12.59 9.45 -4.38
N PRO A 383 -11.37 9.52 -4.93
CA PRO A 383 -10.30 8.59 -4.58
C PRO A 383 -9.86 8.66 -3.09
N TRP A 384 -10.20 9.71 -2.34
CA TRP A 384 -10.04 9.74 -0.88
C TRP A 384 -10.80 8.59 -0.19
N SER A 385 -11.92 8.14 -0.77
CA SER A 385 -12.63 6.93 -0.36
C SER A 385 -13.60 6.46 -1.46
N THR A 386 -13.33 5.29 -2.06
CA THR A 386 -14.17 4.78 -3.17
C THR A 386 -15.39 3.97 -2.71
N ASP A 387 -15.54 3.74 -1.41
CA ASP A 387 -16.66 3.04 -0.78
C ASP A 387 -18.00 3.79 -0.90
N LYS A 388 -17.94 5.05 -1.32
CA LYS A 388 -19.11 5.91 -1.51
C LYS A 388 -19.15 6.49 -2.91
N THR A 389 -20.37 6.59 -3.42
CA THR A 389 -20.69 7.36 -4.62
C THR A 389 -21.36 8.65 -4.20
N ILE A 390 -20.86 9.76 -4.70
CA ILE A 390 -21.30 11.11 -4.39
C ILE A 390 -22.24 11.59 -5.50
N ALA A 391 -23.44 12.02 -5.14
CA ALA A 391 -24.37 12.66 -6.08
C ALA A 391 -24.19 14.17 -6.05
N ILE A 392 -23.79 14.76 -7.17
CA ILE A 392 -23.63 16.21 -7.34
C ILE A 392 -24.74 16.72 -8.26
N PRO A 393 -25.56 17.69 -7.84
CA PRO A 393 -26.54 18.34 -8.72
C PRO A 393 -25.88 18.91 -9.99
N LEU A 394 -26.53 18.75 -11.15
CA LEU A 394 -25.94 19.12 -12.44
C LEU A 394 -25.67 20.63 -12.58
N ASP A 395 -26.46 21.48 -11.93
CA ASP A 395 -26.23 22.92 -11.87
C ASP A 395 -24.94 23.25 -11.10
N ILE A 396 -24.74 22.61 -9.94
CA ILE A 396 -23.50 22.69 -9.15
C ILE A 396 -22.31 22.14 -9.95
N PHE A 397 -22.45 20.96 -10.57
CA PHE A 397 -21.39 20.39 -11.39
C PHE A 397 -20.97 21.33 -12.52
N ASN A 398 -21.95 21.86 -13.26
CA ASN A 398 -21.71 22.82 -14.34
C ASN A 398 -21.08 24.13 -13.84
N GLU A 399 -21.36 24.55 -12.61
CA GLU A 399 -20.76 25.76 -12.06
C GLU A 399 -19.27 25.56 -11.73
N TYR A 400 -18.90 24.44 -11.10
CA TYR A 400 -17.59 24.29 -10.46
C TYR A 400 -16.62 23.33 -11.16
N TRP A 401 -17.10 22.31 -11.88
CA TRP A 401 -16.22 21.39 -12.59
C TRP A 401 -15.79 22.00 -13.92
N GLY A 402 -14.49 22.15 -14.09
CA GLY A 402 -13.92 22.86 -15.23
C GLY A 402 -13.10 21.98 -16.16
N MET A 403 -12.93 20.70 -15.84
CA MET A 403 -12.24 19.75 -16.69
C MET A 403 -12.88 18.38 -16.56
N VAL A 404 -13.33 17.83 -17.69
CA VAL A 404 -13.77 16.45 -17.83
C VAL A 404 -12.91 15.80 -18.89
N GLN A 405 -12.42 14.61 -18.58
CA GLN A 405 -11.47 13.88 -19.40
C GLN A 405 -11.94 12.45 -19.55
N TYR A 406 -11.94 11.92 -20.76
CA TYR A 406 -12.44 10.57 -21.01
C TYR A 406 -11.69 9.85 -22.11
N THR A 407 -11.74 8.53 -22.07
CA THR A 407 -11.27 7.64 -23.12
C THR A 407 -12.24 6.48 -23.31
N GLU A 408 -12.27 5.92 -24.51
CA GLU A 408 -12.97 4.67 -24.77
C GLU A 408 -12.04 3.49 -24.53
N ILE A 409 -12.52 2.54 -23.73
CA ILE A 409 -11.81 1.32 -23.40
C ILE A 409 -11.92 0.35 -24.59
N THR A 410 -10.82 0.18 -25.31
CA THR A 410 -10.74 -0.69 -26.51
C THR A 410 -10.22 -2.09 -26.25
#